data_AF-A0A4P5SZ94-F1
#
_entry.id   AF-A0A4P5SZ94-F1
#
_cell.length_a   1.000
_cell.length_b   1.000
_cell.length_c   1.000
_cell.angle_alpha   90.00
_cell.angle_beta   90.00
_cell.angle_gamma   90.00
#
_symmetry.space_group_name_H-M   'P 1'
#
loop_
_entity.id
_entity.type
_entity.pdbx_description
1 polymer ?
#
loop_
_entity_poly.entity_id
_entity_poly.type
_entity_poly.pdbx_seq_one_letter_code
_entity_poly.pdbx_strand_id
1 'polypeptide(L)'
;MTTSAATLASSFGSGGCTTPSGYGIEYSTINGFANGTGTRVAATGNTSGNFAVTLSGLQQGTTYYFKGYVTTAGAISYGAQQSFTTLRIGDGFRVFPSPAERGTALRVTQSPLTAGNYTLLLYNQQGQCVWQKQLNVQGTYVNESITLPINLPFGIYRAVLANENAQIGVQQVVIQ
;
A
#
# COMPACT_ATOMS: atom_id res chain seq x y z
N MET A 1 0.05 0.98 -7.59
CA MET A 1 0.97 0.34 -6.62
C MET A 1 0.51 0.70 -5.22
N THR A 2 0.55 -0.23 -4.27
CA THR A 2 0.18 0.06 -2.87
C THR A 2 1.42 0.00 -1.98
N THR A 3 1.33 0.54 -0.77
CA THR A 3 2.44 0.54 0.21
C THR A 3 2.70 -0.82 0.84
N SER A 4 1.74 -1.74 0.80
CA SER A 4 1.79 -3.02 1.52
C SER A 4 1.25 -4.24 0.75
N ALA A 5 0.87 -4.06 -0.51
CA ALA A 5 0.37 -5.12 -1.39
C ALA A 5 0.73 -4.86 -2.86
N ALA A 6 0.84 -5.93 -3.64
CA ALA A 6 1.07 -5.87 -5.07
C ALA A 6 0.35 -7.02 -5.77
N THR A 7 -0.38 -6.71 -6.84
CA THR A 7 -0.94 -7.72 -7.74
C THR A 7 0.04 -7.93 -8.88
N LEU A 8 0.58 -9.14 -8.97
CA LEU A 8 1.60 -9.52 -9.93
C LEU A 8 1.00 -10.50 -10.94
N ALA A 9 1.13 -10.17 -12.22
CA ALA A 9 0.70 -11.04 -13.30
C ALA A 9 1.87 -11.92 -13.77
N SER A 10 1.58 -13.16 -14.11
CA SER A 10 2.53 -14.07 -14.74
C SER A 10 1.79 -15.06 -15.64
N SER A 11 2.54 -15.79 -16.45
CA SER A 11 1.98 -16.81 -17.32
C SER A 11 2.95 -17.97 -17.50
N PHE A 12 2.40 -19.16 -17.71
CA PHE A 12 3.15 -20.34 -18.15
C PHE A 12 2.88 -20.67 -19.63
N GLY A 13 2.28 -19.73 -20.38
CA GLY A 13 1.93 -19.87 -21.79
C GLY A 13 0.73 -20.77 -22.05
N SER A 14 0.34 -20.91 -23.33
CA SER A 14 -0.59 -21.95 -23.77
C SER A 14 0.12 -23.29 -23.62
N GLY A 15 -0.25 -24.03 -22.57
CA GLY A 15 0.45 -25.23 -22.12
C GLY A 15 0.80 -26.22 -23.22
N GLY A 16 1.95 -26.88 -23.05
CA GLY A 16 2.18 -28.18 -23.68
C GLY A 16 1.12 -29.20 -23.23
N CYS A 17 1.23 -30.45 -23.69
CA CYS A 17 0.23 -31.51 -23.48
C CYS A 17 -0.08 -31.88 -22.02
N THR A 18 0.53 -31.24 -21.02
CA THR A 18 0.39 -31.55 -19.59
C THR A 18 -0.18 -30.38 -18.80
N THR A 19 -1.29 -30.63 -18.13
CA THR A 19 -1.95 -29.68 -17.23
C THR A 19 -1.08 -29.43 -16.00
N PRO A 20 -0.85 -28.15 -15.61
CA PRO A 20 -0.16 -27.83 -14.36
C PRO A 20 -0.90 -28.37 -13.14
N SER A 21 -0.18 -28.97 -12.19
CA SER A 21 -0.71 -29.37 -10.88
C SER A 21 -0.63 -28.24 -9.83
N GLY A 22 0.08 -27.15 -10.14
CA GLY A 22 0.12 -25.94 -9.32
C GLY A 22 0.86 -24.80 -10.03
N TYR A 23 0.54 -23.56 -9.69
CA TYR A 23 1.20 -22.38 -10.25
C TYR A 23 1.01 -21.18 -9.32
N GLY A 24 1.89 -20.20 -9.42
CA GLY A 24 1.85 -19.03 -8.54
C GLY A 24 3.08 -18.14 -8.69
N ILE A 25 3.31 -17.33 -7.67
CA ILE A 25 4.45 -16.43 -7.57
C ILE A 25 5.32 -16.85 -6.38
N GLU A 26 6.63 -16.90 -6.57
CA GLU A 26 7.61 -16.96 -5.50
C GLU A 26 8.35 -15.63 -5.42
N TYR A 27 8.50 -15.06 -4.23
CA TYR A 27 9.11 -13.75 -4.03
C TYR A 27 10.08 -13.69 -2.85
N SER A 28 11.01 -12.73 -2.90
CA SER A 28 12.00 -12.46 -1.86
C SER A 28 12.47 -11.00 -1.90
N THR A 29 13.10 -10.51 -0.85
CA THR A 29 13.83 -9.23 -0.84
C THR A 29 15.27 -9.37 -1.34
N ILE A 30 15.73 -10.60 -1.57
CA ILE A 30 17.08 -10.90 -2.06
C ILE A 30 17.06 -10.93 -3.59
N ASN A 31 17.86 -10.07 -4.22
CA ASN A 31 18.06 -10.12 -5.66
C ASN A 31 18.76 -11.42 -6.05
N GLY A 32 18.21 -12.16 -7.02
CA GLY A 32 18.83 -13.39 -7.51
C GLY A 32 18.63 -14.58 -6.58
N PHE A 33 17.59 -14.55 -5.74
CA PHE A 33 17.27 -15.66 -4.84
C PHE A 33 17.12 -16.98 -5.62
N ALA A 34 17.63 -18.07 -5.04
CA ALA A 34 17.54 -19.40 -5.63
C ALA A 34 16.09 -19.88 -5.71
N ASN A 35 15.78 -20.67 -6.73
CA ASN A 35 14.45 -21.24 -6.90
C ASN A 35 14.10 -22.12 -5.69
N GLY A 36 12.94 -21.89 -5.07
CA GLY A 36 12.48 -22.65 -3.90
C GLY A 36 12.91 -22.10 -2.55
N THR A 37 13.66 -21.00 -2.50
CA THR A 37 14.09 -20.38 -1.24
C THR A 37 13.32 -19.12 -0.88
N GLY A 38 12.41 -18.67 -1.75
CA GLY A 38 11.54 -17.53 -1.51
C GLY A 38 10.22 -17.92 -0.85
N THR A 39 9.36 -16.93 -0.64
CA THR A 39 7.99 -17.14 -0.17
C THR A 39 7.08 -17.43 -1.36
N ARG A 40 6.39 -18.56 -1.36
CA ARG A 40 5.47 -18.96 -2.43
C ARG A 40 4.02 -18.57 -2.10
N VAL A 41 3.34 -18.03 -3.08
CA VAL A 41 1.90 -17.74 -3.04
C VAL A 41 1.26 -18.34 -4.27
N ALA A 42 0.40 -19.33 -4.05
CA ALA A 42 -0.32 -20.02 -5.13
C ALA A 42 -1.38 -19.11 -5.76
N ALA A 43 -1.52 -19.19 -7.09
CA ALA A 43 -2.67 -18.63 -7.77
C ALA A 43 -3.86 -19.59 -7.68
N THR A 44 -5.06 -19.03 -7.68
CA THR A 44 -6.32 -19.81 -7.56
C THR A 44 -7.04 -20.02 -8.88
N GLY A 45 -6.61 -19.35 -9.94
CA GLY A 45 -7.18 -19.47 -11.27
C GLY A 45 -6.26 -18.92 -12.35
N ASN A 46 -6.52 -19.32 -13.59
CA ASN A 46 -5.84 -18.80 -14.76
C ASN A 46 -6.81 -18.70 -15.94
N THR A 47 -6.50 -17.83 -16.88
CA THR A 47 -7.19 -17.71 -18.18
C THR A 47 -6.17 -17.96 -19.27
N SER A 48 -6.27 -19.13 -19.92
CA SER A 48 -5.34 -19.55 -20.99
C SER A 48 -3.86 -19.48 -20.55
N GLY A 49 -3.58 -19.92 -19.33
CA GLY A 49 -2.23 -19.95 -18.77
C GLY A 49 -1.73 -18.62 -18.19
N ASN A 50 -2.53 -17.55 -18.24
CA ASN A 50 -2.25 -16.29 -17.56
C ASN A 50 -2.91 -16.27 -16.19
N PHE A 51 -2.19 -15.86 -15.15
CA PHE A 51 -2.72 -15.76 -13.80
C PHE A 51 -2.19 -14.51 -13.10
N ALA A 52 -2.84 -14.13 -12.02
CA ALA A 52 -2.41 -13.04 -11.15
C ALA A 52 -2.46 -13.46 -9.69
N VAL A 53 -1.52 -12.93 -8.90
CA VAL A 53 -1.42 -13.18 -7.46
C VAL A 53 -1.30 -11.86 -6.74
N THR A 54 -2.09 -11.68 -5.68
CA THR A 54 -1.96 -10.52 -4.79
C THR A 54 -1.10 -10.91 -3.59
N LEU A 55 0.08 -10.30 -3.50
CA LEU A 55 0.93 -10.34 -2.32
C LEU A 55 0.44 -9.29 -1.31
N SER A 56 0.41 -9.63 -0.02
CA SER A 56 -0.01 -8.76 1.08
C SER A 56 1.04 -8.75 2.20
N GLY A 57 0.93 -7.79 3.13
CA GLY A 57 1.86 -7.68 4.27
C GLY A 57 3.29 -7.27 3.86
N LEU A 58 3.44 -6.65 2.70
CA LEU A 58 4.74 -6.19 2.20
C LEU A 58 5.21 -4.97 2.99
N GLN A 59 6.53 -4.87 3.19
CA GLN A 59 7.15 -3.70 3.77
C GLN A 59 7.17 -2.55 2.75
N GLN A 60 6.88 -1.34 3.20
CA GLN A 60 6.90 -0.13 2.38
C GLN A 60 8.32 0.28 1.96
N GLY A 61 8.48 0.87 0.78
CA GLY A 61 9.78 1.32 0.27
C GLY A 61 10.78 0.18 0.06
N THR A 62 10.31 -1.06 -0.01
CA THR A 62 11.14 -2.24 -0.15
C THR A 62 11.03 -2.78 -1.57
N THR A 63 12.18 -3.06 -2.17
CA THR A 63 12.23 -3.76 -3.44
C THR A 63 12.07 -5.25 -3.21
N TYR A 64 11.09 -5.83 -3.90
CA TYR A 64 10.84 -7.26 -3.94
C TYR A 64 11.19 -7.80 -5.32
N TYR A 65 11.78 -8.98 -5.34
CA TYR A 65 12.09 -9.77 -6.52
C TYR A 65 11.16 -10.96 -6.56
N PHE A 66 10.62 -11.28 -7.72
CA PHE A 66 9.65 -12.35 -7.87
C PHE A 66 9.84 -13.13 -9.16
N LYS A 67 9.40 -14.39 -9.14
CA LYS A 67 9.37 -15.30 -10.29
C LYS A 67 8.00 -15.99 -10.33
N GLY A 68 7.43 -16.12 -11.51
CA GLY A 68 6.32 -17.06 -11.71
C GLY A 68 6.84 -18.49 -11.62
N TYR A 69 6.09 -19.38 -10.97
CA TYR A 69 6.39 -20.81 -10.96
C TYR A 69 5.20 -21.62 -11.47
N VAL A 70 5.51 -22.77 -12.07
CA VAL A 70 4.53 -23.77 -12.50
C VAL A 70 5.04 -25.15 -12.15
N THR A 71 4.16 -26.00 -11.61
CA THR A 71 4.45 -27.39 -11.28
C THR A 71 3.76 -28.28 -12.30
N THR A 72 4.54 -29.12 -12.98
CA THR A 72 4.05 -30.06 -13.98
C THR A 72 4.76 -31.40 -13.79
N ALA A 73 3.98 -32.49 -13.70
CA ALA A 73 4.51 -33.85 -13.51
C ALA A 73 5.56 -33.98 -12.38
N GLY A 74 5.39 -33.23 -11.29
CA GLY A 74 6.28 -33.25 -10.13
C GLY A 74 7.53 -32.35 -10.23
N ALA A 75 7.79 -31.75 -11.40
CA ALA A 75 8.87 -30.77 -11.57
C ALA A 75 8.33 -29.34 -11.47
N ILE A 76 9.15 -28.41 -10.97
CA ILE A 76 8.81 -26.98 -10.89
C ILE A 76 9.68 -26.22 -11.89
N SER A 77 9.04 -25.47 -12.77
CA SER A 77 9.68 -24.52 -13.68
C SER A 77 9.44 -23.09 -13.21
N TYR A 78 10.43 -22.23 -13.45
CA TYR A 78 10.42 -20.84 -13.03
C TYR A 78 10.61 -19.92 -14.23
N GLY A 79 9.83 -18.83 -14.27
CA GLY A 79 10.02 -17.75 -15.22
C GLY A 79 11.21 -16.85 -14.86
N ALA A 80 11.47 -15.86 -15.71
CA ALA A 80 12.47 -14.83 -15.46
C ALA A 80 12.14 -14.05 -14.18
N GLN A 81 13.18 -13.67 -13.44
CA GLN A 81 13.02 -12.82 -12.27
C GLN A 81 12.63 -11.41 -12.69
N GLN A 82 11.59 -10.88 -12.06
CA GLN A 82 11.15 -9.49 -12.17
C GLN A 82 11.24 -8.82 -10.80
N SER A 83 11.10 -7.51 -10.75
CA SER A 83 11.08 -6.77 -9.49
C SER A 83 10.05 -5.67 -9.50
N PHE A 84 9.63 -5.28 -8.31
CA PHE A 84 8.86 -4.07 -8.06
C PHE A 84 9.28 -3.49 -6.71
N THR A 85 9.08 -2.19 -6.53
CA THR A 85 9.31 -1.52 -5.26
C THR A 85 7.96 -1.06 -4.72
N THR A 86 7.65 -1.45 -3.49
CA THR A 86 6.46 -0.92 -2.81
C THR A 86 6.61 0.58 -2.62
N LEU A 87 5.49 1.31 -2.67
CA LEU A 87 5.54 2.74 -2.39
C LEU A 87 6.07 2.96 -0.97
N ARG A 88 7.01 3.88 -0.82
CA ARG A 88 7.42 4.39 0.50
C ARG A 88 6.53 5.59 0.82
N ILE A 89 6.08 5.70 2.07
CA ILE A 89 5.60 6.98 2.57
C ILE A 89 6.80 7.92 2.53
N GLY A 90 6.74 8.96 1.70
CA GLY A 90 7.77 10.00 1.69
C GLY A 90 7.90 10.64 3.06
N ASP A 91 9.08 11.16 3.38
CA ASP A 91 9.24 11.88 4.64
C ASP A 91 8.33 13.13 4.64
N GLY A 92 7.79 13.46 5.82
CA GLY A 92 6.89 14.56 6.05
C GLY A 92 5.41 14.24 5.91
N PHE A 93 4.59 15.26 6.20
CA PHE A 93 3.15 15.14 6.32
C PHE A 93 2.51 15.35 4.95
N ARG A 94 1.66 14.41 4.53
CA ARG A 94 0.91 14.52 3.28
C ARG A 94 -0.53 14.11 3.50
N VAL A 95 -1.40 14.84 2.81
CA VAL A 95 -2.85 14.66 2.85
C VAL A 95 -3.35 14.70 1.42
N PHE A 96 -4.09 13.67 0.99
CA PHE A 96 -4.59 13.55 -0.38
C PHE A 96 -5.89 12.74 -0.45
N PRO A 97 -6.75 12.93 -1.47
CA PRO A 97 -6.62 13.90 -2.55
C PRO A 97 -6.83 15.35 -2.07
N SER A 98 -6.39 16.32 -2.87
CA SER A 98 -6.76 17.73 -2.72
C SER A 98 -7.02 18.26 -4.14
N PRO A 99 -8.26 18.61 -4.50
CA PRO A 99 -9.46 18.63 -3.65
C PRO A 99 -9.96 17.25 -3.17
N ALA A 100 -10.58 17.21 -2.00
CA ALA A 100 -11.22 16.04 -1.41
C ALA A 100 -12.73 16.21 -1.36
N GLU A 101 -13.48 15.16 -1.70
CA GLU A 101 -14.93 15.16 -1.63
C GLU A 101 -15.44 14.79 -0.24
N ARG A 102 -16.47 15.49 0.23
CA ARG A 102 -17.15 15.15 1.49
C ARG A 102 -17.73 13.73 1.45
N GLY A 103 -17.63 13.02 2.57
CA GLY A 103 -18.09 11.62 2.66
C GLY A 103 -17.15 10.60 2.02
N THR A 104 -16.05 11.03 1.38
CA THR A 104 -15.04 10.15 0.79
C THR A 104 -13.80 10.02 1.68
N ALA A 105 -12.95 9.06 1.34
CA ALA A 105 -11.71 8.79 2.05
C ALA A 105 -10.59 9.81 1.72
N LEU A 106 -10.06 10.43 2.76
CA LEU A 106 -8.82 11.19 2.77
C LEU A 106 -7.68 10.30 3.25
N ARG A 107 -6.63 10.17 2.45
CA ARG A 107 -5.38 9.51 2.84
C ARG A 107 -4.50 10.48 3.60
N VAL A 108 -4.00 10.01 4.73
CA VAL A 108 -3.09 10.76 5.60
C VAL A 108 -1.84 9.96 5.84
N THR A 109 -0.70 10.51 5.43
CA THR A 109 0.60 9.87 5.58
C THR A 109 1.59 10.79 6.28
N GLN A 110 2.36 10.25 7.22
CA GLN A 110 3.49 10.94 7.85
C GLN A 110 4.57 9.92 8.19
N SER A 111 5.82 10.25 7.90
CA SER A 111 7.01 9.54 8.38
C SER A 111 8.18 10.53 8.49
N PRO A 112 9.14 10.34 9.41
CA PRO A 112 9.07 9.45 10.56
C PRO A 112 8.09 9.95 11.63
N LEU A 113 7.67 9.04 12.50
CA LEU A 113 6.95 9.26 13.75
C LEU A 113 7.58 8.41 14.86
N THR A 114 7.28 8.75 16.11
CA THR A 114 7.38 7.81 17.23
C THR A 114 6.02 7.19 17.50
N ALA A 115 6.01 5.98 18.05
CA ALA A 115 4.77 5.37 18.50
C ALA A 115 4.12 6.27 19.58
N GLY A 116 2.81 6.48 19.49
CA GLY A 116 2.08 7.37 20.36
C GLY A 116 0.70 7.75 19.82
N ASN A 117 0.01 8.61 20.57
CA ASN A 117 -1.27 9.17 20.17
C ASN A 117 -1.05 10.47 19.40
N TYR A 118 -1.64 10.54 18.22
CA TYR A 118 -1.67 11.72 17.38
C TYR A 118 -3.12 12.12 17.12
N THR A 119 -3.32 13.38 16.76
CA THR A 119 -4.61 13.91 16.34
C THR A 119 -4.43 14.61 15.00
N LEU A 120 -5.26 14.23 14.04
CA LEU A 120 -5.47 14.99 12.83
C LEU A 120 -6.54 16.05 13.12
N LEU A 121 -6.22 17.31 12.88
CA LEU A 121 -7.07 18.47 13.11
C LEU A 121 -7.34 19.16 11.76
N LEU A 122 -8.57 19.59 11.54
CA LEU A 122 -8.94 20.43 10.40
C LEU A 122 -9.33 21.82 10.90
N TYR A 123 -8.57 22.82 10.48
CA TYR A 123 -8.87 24.23 10.74
C TYR A 123 -9.46 24.89 9.50
N ASN A 124 -10.55 25.64 9.67
CA ASN A 124 -11.09 26.49 8.60
C ASN A 124 -10.23 27.75 8.40
N GLN A 125 -10.57 28.58 7.42
CA GLN A 125 -9.88 29.86 7.14
C GLN A 125 -9.93 30.86 8.30
N GLN A 126 -10.89 30.71 9.23
CA GLN A 126 -11.00 31.54 10.43
C GLN A 126 -10.13 31.03 11.59
N GLY A 127 -9.37 29.94 11.40
CA GLY A 127 -8.53 29.34 12.42
C GLY A 127 -9.29 28.52 13.47
N GLN A 128 -10.58 28.23 13.26
CA GLN A 128 -11.37 27.39 14.14
C GLN A 128 -11.14 25.92 13.79
N CYS A 129 -10.91 25.07 14.80
CA CYS A 129 -10.89 23.61 14.62
C CYS A 129 -12.34 23.14 14.40
N VAL A 130 -12.65 22.68 13.19
CA VAL A 130 -14.02 22.24 12.82
C VAL A 130 -14.18 20.73 12.90
N TRP A 131 -13.07 19.99 12.92
CA TRP A 131 -13.08 18.54 13.00
C TRP A 131 -11.73 18.01 13.47
N GLN A 132 -11.78 16.87 14.17
CA GLN A 132 -10.58 16.17 14.61
C GLN A 132 -10.76 14.66 14.62
N LYS A 133 -9.66 13.92 14.48
CA LYS A 133 -9.63 12.46 14.61
C LYS A 133 -8.34 12.01 15.29
N GLN A 134 -8.50 11.24 16.35
CA GLN A 134 -7.38 10.60 17.02
C GLN A 134 -6.87 9.40 16.21
N LEU A 135 -5.54 9.27 16.15
CA LEU A 135 -4.79 8.24 15.45
C LEU A 135 -3.83 7.60 16.47
N ASN A 136 -3.98 6.29 16.70
CA ASN A 136 -3.03 5.54 17.50
C ASN A 136 -1.94 5.01 16.57
N VAL A 137 -0.73 5.54 16.68
CA VAL A 137 0.41 5.15 15.86
C VAL A 137 1.27 4.19 16.67
N GLN A 138 1.42 2.95 16.21
CA GLN A 138 2.23 1.94 16.89
C GLN A 138 3.63 1.78 16.28
N GLY A 139 3.86 2.38 15.11
CA GLY A 139 5.11 2.30 14.37
C GLY A 139 5.78 3.66 14.17
N THR A 140 6.61 3.75 13.13
CA THR A 140 7.36 4.96 12.78
C THR A 140 6.70 5.79 11.68
N TYR A 141 5.45 5.51 11.37
CA TYR A 141 4.68 6.22 10.35
C TYR A 141 3.18 6.07 10.58
N VAL A 142 2.41 6.91 9.90
CA VAL A 142 0.95 6.74 9.72
C VAL A 142 0.65 6.67 8.22
N ASN A 143 -0.30 5.82 7.83
CA ASN A 143 -0.83 5.71 6.46
C ASN A 143 -2.29 5.28 6.51
N GLU A 144 -3.12 6.22 6.96
CA GLU A 144 -4.51 5.94 7.30
C GLU A 144 -5.46 6.46 6.22
N SER A 145 -6.57 5.76 6.06
CA SER A 145 -7.69 6.16 5.21
C SER A 145 -8.81 6.66 6.11
N ILE A 146 -9.17 7.93 6.00
CA ILE A 146 -10.06 8.62 6.92
C ILE A 146 -11.22 9.21 6.14
N THR A 147 -12.44 8.74 6.39
CA THR A 147 -13.63 9.30 5.75
C THR A 147 -13.94 10.71 6.28
N LEU A 148 -14.05 11.69 5.38
CA LEU A 148 -14.44 13.05 5.73
C LEU A 148 -15.91 13.14 6.13
N PRO A 149 -16.27 13.91 7.17
CA PRO A 149 -17.67 14.19 7.49
C PRO A 149 -18.40 14.89 6.34
N ILE A 150 -19.63 14.46 6.07
CA ILE A 150 -20.45 15.03 4.98
C ILE A 150 -20.90 16.47 5.23
N ASN A 151 -20.91 16.88 6.51
CA ASN A 151 -21.39 18.18 6.97
C ASN A 151 -20.29 19.25 7.03
N LEU A 152 -19.05 18.96 6.59
CA LEU A 152 -18.02 19.99 6.48
C LEU A 152 -18.44 21.06 5.45
N PRO A 153 -18.28 22.35 5.74
CA PRO A 153 -18.44 23.39 4.73
C PRO A 153 -17.43 23.22 3.59
N PHE A 154 -17.78 23.67 2.39
CA PHE A 154 -16.80 23.74 1.31
C PHE A 154 -15.77 24.82 1.59
N GLY A 155 -14.53 24.58 1.17
CA GLY A 155 -13.48 25.57 1.27
C GLY A 155 -12.10 24.99 1.47
N ILE A 156 -11.15 25.87 1.75
CA ILE A 156 -9.76 25.52 2.00
C ILE A 156 -9.59 25.31 3.51
N TYR A 157 -9.02 24.16 3.86
CA TYR A 157 -8.73 23.78 5.23
C TYR A 157 -7.23 23.63 5.44
N ARG A 158 -6.80 23.88 6.67
CA ARG A 158 -5.46 23.53 7.14
C ARG A 158 -5.57 22.22 7.91
N ALA A 159 -5.10 21.14 7.31
CA ALA A 159 -4.92 19.87 7.98
C ALA A 159 -3.64 19.91 8.81
N VAL A 160 -3.73 19.58 10.09
CA VAL A 160 -2.62 19.60 11.02
C VAL A 160 -2.54 18.24 11.70
N LEU A 161 -1.38 17.59 11.63
CA LEU A 161 -1.08 16.43 12.46
C LEU A 161 -0.28 16.90 13.68
N ALA A 162 -0.77 16.58 14.87
CA ALA A 162 -0.12 16.96 16.12
C ALA A 162 -0.17 15.80 17.14
N ASN A 163 0.70 15.84 18.14
CA ASN A 163 0.56 15.06 19.37
C ASN A 163 0.47 16.02 20.56
N GLU A 164 0.47 15.48 21.79
CA GLU A 164 0.39 16.29 23.02
C GLU A 164 1.55 17.28 23.20
N ASN A 165 2.69 17.03 22.54
CA ASN A 165 3.91 17.80 22.70
C ASN A 165 4.12 18.84 21.58
N ALA A 166 3.67 18.56 20.36
CA ALA A 166 4.00 19.37 19.20
C ALA A 166 3.06 19.19 18.00
N GLN A 167 3.04 20.20 17.14
CA GLN A 167 2.62 20.05 15.74
C GLN A 167 3.71 19.30 14.96
N ILE A 168 3.32 18.21 14.29
CA ILE A 168 4.20 17.37 13.48
C ILE A 168 4.27 17.87 12.05
N GLY A 169 3.12 18.26 11.49
CA GLY A 169 3.04 18.68 10.11
C GLY A 169 1.75 19.40 9.79
N VAL A 170 1.79 20.14 8.71
CA VAL A 170 0.67 20.95 8.23
C VAL A 170 0.58 20.88 6.72
N GLN A 171 -0.63 20.75 6.20
CA GLN A 171 -0.89 20.71 4.77
C GLN A 171 -2.23 21.42 4.48
N GLN A 172 -2.29 22.21 3.41
CA GLN A 172 -3.57 22.73 2.92
C GLN A 172 -4.30 21.64 2.12
N VAL A 173 -5.60 21.55 2.34
CA VAL A 173 -6.50 20.66 1.60
C VAL A 173 -7.76 21.42 1.23
N VAL A 174 -8.20 21.27 -0.01
CA VAL A 174 -9.49 21.80 -0.47
C VAL A 174 -10.55 20.74 -0.22
N ILE A 175 -11.67 21.10 0.41
CA ILE A 175 -12.83 20.22 0.61
C ILE A 175 -14.00 20.75 -0.20
N GLN A 176 -14.61 19.88 -1.01
CA GLN A 176 -15.72 20.16 -1.91
C GLN A 176 -16.78 19.06 -1.92
#